data_AF-A0A645ESY1-F1
#
_entry.id   AF-A0A645ESY1-F1
#
_cell.length_a   1.000
_cell.length_b   1.000
_cell.length_c   1.000
_cell.angle_alpha   90.00
_cell.angle_beta   90.00
_cell.angle_gamma   90.00
#
_symmetry.space_group_name_H-M   'P 1'
#
loop_
_entity.id
_entity.type
_entity.pdbx_description
1 polymer ?
#
loop_
_entity_poly.entity_id
_entity_poly.type
_entity_poly.pdbx_seq_one_letter_code
_entity_poly.pdbx_strand_id
1 'polypeptide(L)'
;MPYIWDGIIVNNINPDKPGFHTAPGKGWPHWFTFDLGVEAKLSRYKFWQRGASPYVSYNDRNIKKFEIWGSLNPSVTGEFDETWTLLLSAEVIKPSGLPLGELSDEDIAEIVNGNEFVFPPNTPITRYIRIKVLETWTGADSFYIMQVAFWGAEADELDE
;
A
#
# COMPACT_ATOMS: atom_id res chain seq x y z
N MET A 1 7.73 -12.30 0.37
CA MET A 1 7.42 -11.46 -0.81
C MET A 1 8.69 -10.71 -1.19
N PRO A 2 9.31 -11.01 -2.34
CA PRO A 2 10.47 -10.24 -2.79
C PRO A 2 10.06 -8.79 -3.13
N TYR A 3 11.01 -7.85 -3.05
CA TYR A 3 10.92 -6.44 -3.47
C TYR A 3 10.18 -5.45 -2.54
N ILE A 4 9.15 -5.85 -1.78
CA ILE A 4 8.37 -4.88 -0.95
C ILE A 4 9.18 -4.21 0.19
N TRP A 5 10.30 -4.82 0.61
CA TRP A 5 11.20 -4.31 1.66
C TRP A 5 12.69 -4.40 1.26
N ASP A 6 13.01 -4.33 -0.03
CA ASP A 6 14.42 -4.38 -0.49
C ASP A 6 15.11 -2.99 -0.51
N GLY A 7 14.37 -1.93 -0.15
CA GLY A 7 14.83 -0.55 -0.17
C GLY A 7 14.91 0.08 -1.57
N ILE A 8 14.40 -0.59 -2.60
CA ILE A 8 14.40 -0.10 -3.98
C ILE A 8 13.08 0.63 -4.25
N ILE A 9 13.15 1.96 -4.23
CA ILE A 9 12.06 2.83 -4.69
C ILE A 9 12.24 3.07 -6.20
N VAL A 10 11.30 2.56 -7.00
CA VAL A 10 11.28 2.79 -8.45
C VAL A 10 10.75 4.19 -8.74
N ASN A 11 11.64 5.08 -9.15
CA ASN A 11 11.35 6.46 -9.53
C ASN A 11 11.74 6.70 -11.01
N ASN A 12 11.70 7.95 -11.48
CA ASN A 12 12.08 8.30 -12.86
C ASN A 12 13.54 8.04 -13.22
N ILE A 13 14.41 7.82 -12.24
CA ILE A 13 15.83 7.58 -12.48
C ILE A 13 16.10 6.09 -12.71
N ASN A 14 15.24 5.20 -12.19
CA ASN A 14 15.42 3.74 -12.30
C ASN A 14 14.13 2.99 -12.68
N PRO A 15 13.46 3.33 -13.81
CA PRO A 15 12.13 2.79 -14.16
C PRO A 15 12.09 1.26 -14.40
N ASP A 16 13.26 0.64 -14.65
CA ASP A 16 13.40 -0.78 -15.01
C ASP A 16 13.64 -1.70 -13.81
N LYS A 17 13.69 -1.16 -12.59
CA LYS A 17 13.86 -1.99 -11.39
C LYS A 17 12.59 -2.81 -11.11
N PRO A 18 12.74 -4.07 -10.70
CA PRO A 18 11.60 -4.91 -10.37
C PRO A 18 10.90 -4.37 -9.12
N GLY A 19 9.59 -4.55 -9.06
CA GLY A 19 8.80 -4.33 -7.87
C GLY A 19 7.75 -5.44 -7.74
N PHE A 20 7.00 -5.44 -6.65
CA PHE A 20 5.95 -6.43 -6.46
C PHE A 20 4.78 -6.15 -7.41
N HIS A 21 4.25 -7.22 -8.01
CA HIS A 21 3.05 -7.17 -8.82
C HIS A 21 2.17 -8.39 -8.61
N THR A 22 0.85 -8.19 -8.69
CA THR A 22 -0.11 -9.31 -8.74
C THR A 22 -0.29 -9.82 -10.17
N ALA A 23 -0.59 -11.12 -10.30
CA ALA A 23 -0.92 -11.69 -11.61
C ALA A 23 -2.27 -11.16 -12.10
N PRO A 24 -2.41 -10.84 -13.40
CA PRO A 24 -3.67 -10.39 -13.94
C PRO A 24 -4.70 -11.53 -14.11
N GLY A 25 -5.97 -11.17 -14.28
CA GLY A 25 -7.04 -12.10 -14.66
C GLY A 25 -7.64 -12.89 -13.49
N LYS A 26 -7.55 -12.35 -12.27
CA LYS A 26 -8.13 -12.94 -11.05
C LYS A 26 -9.36 -12.19 -10.58
N GLY A 27 -9.65 -11.02 -11.16
CA GLY A 27 -10.74 -10.15 -10.74
C GLY A 27 -10.41 -9.43 -9.44
N TRP A 28 -11.10 -8.32 -9.21
CA TRP A 28 -10.98 -7.55 -7.97
C TRP A 28 -11.82 -8.12 -6.84
N PRO A 29 -11.40 -7.99 -5.56
CA PRO A 29 -10.18 -7.31 -5.09
C PRO A 29 -8.94 -8.21 -5.09
N HIS A 30 -7.73 -7.61 -5.06
CA HIS A 30 -6.48 -8.35 -4.84
C HIS A 30 -5.93 -8.06 -3.45
N TRP A 31 -5.37 -9.05 -2.76
CA TRP A 31 -4.75 -8.85 -1.44
C TRP A 31 -3.53 -9.73 -1.20
N PHE A 32 -2.71 -9.31 -0.24
CA PHE A 32 -1.61 -10.11 0.30
C PHE A 32 -1.47 -9.85 1.80
N THR A 33 -0.84 -10.80 2.50
CA THR A 33 -0.67 -10.79 3.95
C THR A 33 0.80 -10.92 4.33
N PHE A 34 1.20 -10.24 5.40
CA PHE A 34 2.50 -10.40 6.03
C PHE A 34 2.41 -10.24 7.56
N ASP A 35 3.41 -10.77 8.25
CA ASP A 35 3.62 -10.60 9.69
C ASP A 35 4.57 -9.43 9.93
N LEU A 36 4.21 -8.50 10.82
CA LEU A 36 5.09 -7.41 11.28
C LEU A 36 6.24 -7.94 12.15
N GLY A 37 6.09 -9.12 12.74
CA GLY A 37 7.02 -9.73 13.69
C GLY A 37 6.78 -9.30 15.13
N VAL A 38 6.07 -8.19 15.33
CA VAL A 38 5.72 -7.58 16.62
C VAL A 38 4.23 -7.23 16.67
N GLU A 39 3.66 -7.16 17.86
CA GLU A 39 2.35 -6.55 18.07
C GLU A 39 2.53 -5.04 18.19
N ALA A 40 1.82 -4.25 17.38
CA ALA A 40 2.03 -2.81 17.32
C ALA A 40 0.71 -2.03 17.21
N LYS A 41 0.70 -0.85 17.83
CA LYS A 41 -0.31 0.18 17.58
C LYS A 41 0.16 1.09 16.45
N LEU A 42 -0.42 0.90 15.26
CA LEU A 42 -0.01 1.62 14.06
C LEU A 42 -0.46 3.09 14.08
N SER A 43 0.42 3.98 13.64
CA SER A 43 0.18 5.42 13.52
C SER A 43 0.20 5.90 12.08
N ARG A 44 1.12 5.39 11.25
CA ARG A 44 1.23 5.76 9.83
C ARG A 44 1.52 4.57 8.94
N TYR A 45 1.06 4.68 7.70
CA TYR A 45 1.36 3.80 6.59
C TYR A 45 1.87 4.65 5.42
N LYS A 46 2.93 4.20 4.75
CA LYS A 46 3.39 4.79 3.50
C LYS A 46 3.64 3.69 2.48
N PHE A 47 3.35 3.98 1.22
CA PHE A 47 3.80 3.13 0.14
C PHE A 47 4.31 3.92 -1.05
N TRP A 48 5.18 3.29 -1.82
CA TRP A 48 5.75 3.84 -3.03
C TRP A 48 5.18 3.13 -4.25
N GLN A 49 4.64 3.94 -5.15
CA GLN A 49 4.11 3.52 -6.44
C GLN A 49 5.24 3.28 -7.45
N ARG A 50 4.90 2.63 -8.57
CA ARG A 50 5.85 2.44 -9.65
C ARG A 50 6.04 3.72 -10.46
N GLY A 51 7.28 4.22 -10.49
CA GLY A 51 7.78 5.26 -11.40
C GLY A 51 7.15 6.63 -11.16
N ALA A 52 7.81 7.71 -11.62
CA ALA A 52 7.28 9.08 -11.61
C ALA A 52 6.98 9.59 -13.04
N SER A 53 6.45 8.71 -13.88
CA SER A 53 6.32 8.88 -15.32
C SER A 53 4.85 8.99 -15.73
N PRO A 54 4.48 9.87 -16.68
CA PRO A 54 3.10 10.03 -17.12
C PRO A 54 2.48 8.75 -17.72
N TYR A 55 3.30 7.77 -18.10
CA TYR A 55 2.85 6.50 -18.64
C TYR A 55 2.49 5.46 -17.56
N VAL A 56 2.84 5.70 -16.30
CA VAL A 56 2.65 4.73 -15.20
C VAL A 56 1.95 5.38 -14.01
N SER A 57 2.46 6.52 -13.56
CA SER A 57 1.96 7.23 -12.40
C SER A 57 0.59 7.80 -12.69
N TYR A 58 -0.38 7.46 -11.84
CA TYR A 58 -1.79 7.83 -12.03
C TYR A 58 -2.42 7.33 -13.35
N ASN A 59 -1.74 6.51 -14.16
CA ASN A 59 -2.14 6.20 -15.54
C ASN A 59 -1.88 4.74 -15.95
N ASP A 60 -1.64 3.85 -14.98
CA ASP A 60 -1.51 2.40 -15.21
C ASP A 60 -2.02 1.62 -13.97
N ARG A 61 -1.39 0.50 -13.63
CA ARG A 61 -1.68 -0.42 -12.52
C ARG A 61 -1.28 0.10 -11.14
N ASN A 62 -0.92 1.39 -11.00
CA ASN A 62 -0.68 1.94 -9.68
C ASN A 62 -1.99 1.98 -8.86
N ILE A 63 -1.86 1.79 -7.55
CA ILE A 63 -3.00 1.71 -6.62
C ILE A 63 -3.72 3.06 -6.59
N LYS A 64 -5.06 3.01 -6.65
CA LYS A 64 -5.94 4.17 -6.45
C LYS A 64 -6.75 4.03 -5.17
N LYS A 65 -7.40 2.89 -4.94
CA LYS A 65 -8.17 2.62 -3.71
C LYS A 65 -7.71 1.35 -3.03
N PHE A 66 -7.57 1.40 -1.72
CA PHE A 66 -7.11 0.27 -0.93
C PHE A 66 -7.64 0.31 0.50
N GLU A 67 -7.52 -0.83 1.16
CA GLU A 67 -7.79 -1.01 2.58
C GLU A 67 -6.60 -1.69 3.24
N ILE A 68 -6.35 -1.34 4.51
CA ILE A 68 -5.43 -2.03 5.40
C ILE A 68 -6.23 -2.71 6.48
N TRP A 69 -5.99 -4.01 6.64
CA TRP A 69 -6.66 -4.86 7.61
C TRP A 69 -5.63 -5.47 8.56
N GLY A 70 -6.01 -5.62 9.82
CA GLY A 70 -5.16 -6.11 10.89
C GLY A 70 -5.75 -7.34 11.57
N SER A 71 -4.89 -8.21 12.07
CA SER A 71 -5.26 -9.28 12.99
C SER A 71 -4.14 -9.56 13.99
N LEU A 72 -4.49 -10.02 15.19
CA LEU A 72 -3.56 -10.66 16.11
C LEU A 72 -3.46 -12.16 15.85
N ASN A 73 -4.57 -12.78 15.43
CA ASN A 73 -4.71 -14.22 15.28
C ASN A 73 -5.53 -14.52 14.02
N PRO A 74 -4.99 -14.28 12.81
CA PRO A 74 -5.72 -14.52 11.59
C PRO A 74 -5.95 -16.02 11.39
N SER A 75 -7.04 -16.37 10.71
CA SER A 75 -7.27 -17.74 10.29
C SER A 75 -6.13 -18.27 9.40
N VAL A 76 -5.70 -19.51 9.65
CA VAL A 76 -4.61 -20.17 8.91
C VAL A 76 -5.01 -20.58 7.50
N THR A 77 -6.30 -20.51 7.15
CA THR A 77 -6.80 -20.83 5.81
C THR A 77 -6.41 -19.77 4.78
N GLY A 78 -6.01 -18.58 5.22
CA GLY A 78 -5.73 -17.44 4.34
C GLY A 78 -6.98 -16.71 3.87
N GLU A 79 -8.16 -17.18 4.26
CA GLU A 79 -9.45 -16.57 3.92
C GLU A 79 -9.59 -15.15 4.48
N PHE A 80 -10.49 -14.39 3.87
CA PHE A 80 -10.89 -13.08 4.36
C PHE A 80 -12.17 -13.23 5.21
N ASP A 81 -11.98 -13.50 6.49
CA ASP A 81 -13.05 -13.81 7.44
C ASP A 81 -13.11 -12.81 8.61
N GLU A 82 -13.90 -13.13 9.63
CA GLU A 82 -14.10 -12.34 10.85
C GLU A 82 -12.84 -12.17 11.73
N THR A 83 -11.73 -12.85 11.42
CA THR A 83 -10.46 -12.67 12.13
C THR A 83 -9.73 -11.39 11.72
N TRP A 84 -10.21 -10.68 10.69
CA TRP A 84 -9.63 -9.44 10.19
C TRP A 84 -10.46 -8.22 10.58
N THR A 85 -9.78 -7.18 11.07
CA THR A 85 -10.37 -5.89 11.42
C THR A 85 -9.88 -4.82 10.45
N LEU A 86 -10.80 -4.02 9.89
CA LEU A 86 -10.45 -2.87 9.05
C LEU A 86 -9.74 -1.82 9.91
N LEU A 87 -8.53 -1.43 9.50
CA LEU A 87 -7.73 -0.41 10.19
C LEU A 87 -7.78 0.93 9.45
N LEU A 88 -7.74 0.89 8.11
CA LEU A 88 -7.70 2.06 7.25
C LEU A 88 -8.37 1.74 5.90
N SER A 89 -9.18 2.67 5.39
CA SER A 89 -9.66 2.68 4.02
C SER A 89 -9.28 4.02 3.40
N ALA A 90 -8.65 4.01 2.23
CA ALA A 90 -8.05 5.21 1.65
C ALA A 90 -8.07 5.23 0.12
N GLU A 91 -8.04 6.44 -0.42
CA GLU A 91 -7.89 6.73 -1.85
C GLU A 91 -6.64 7.60 -2.05
N VAL A 92 -5.83 7.24 -3.04
CA VAL A 92 -4.74 8.10 -3.52
C VAL A 92 -5.35 9.21 -4.36
N ILE A 93 -5.03 10.45 -4.02
CA ILE A 93 -5.43 11.61 -4.81
C ILE A 93 -4.25 12.03 -5.68
N LYS A 94 -4.52 12.34 -6.95
CA LYS A 94 -3.58 13.02 -7.85
C LYS A 94 -3.61 14.51 -7.50
N PRO A 95 -2.55 15.09 -6.90
CA PRO A 95 -2.58 16.46 -6.40
C PRO A 95 -3.07 17.49 -7.42
N SER A 96 -2.60 17.37 -8.66
CA SER A 96 -2.87 18.38 -9.69
C SER A 96 -4.27 18.35 -10.30
N GLY A 97 -4.97 17.22 -10.20
CA GLY A 97 -6.21 17.00 -10.93
C GLY A 97 -6.09 17.05 -12.47
N LEU A 98 -4.88 17.18 -13.03
CA LEU A 98 -4.65 17.18 -14.48
C LEU A 98 -5.08 15.84 -15.09
N PRO A 99 -5.41 15.81 -16.40
CA PRO A 99 -5.79 14.58 -17.10
C PRO A 99 -4.78 13.44 -16.93
N LEU A 100 -5.25 12.21 -17.06
CA LEU A 100 -4.37 11.04 -17.06
C LEU A 100 -3.40 11.11 -18.25
N GLY A 101 -2.12 10.82 -17.99
CA GLY A 101 -1.06 11.02 -18.97
C GLY A 101 -0.32 12.35 -18.85
N GLU A 102 -0.73 13.22 -17.92
CA GLU A 102 -0.04 14.47 -17.59
C GLU A 102 0.36 14.48 -16.10
N LEU A 103 1.57 14.96 -15.82
CA LEU A 103 2.09 15.14 -14.46
C LEU A 103 2.56 16.57 -14.27
N SER A 104 2.21 17.16 -13.14
CA SER A 104 2.83 18.38 -12.62
C SER A 104 4.02 18.04 -11.70
N ASP A 105 4.75 19.08 -11.28
CA ASP A 105 5.86 18.91 -10.33
C ASP A 105 5.39 18.40 -8.95
N GLU A 106 4.19 18.78 -8.51
CA GLU A 106 3.59 18.28 -7.26
C GLU A 106 3.19 16.80 -7.37
N ASP A 107 2.68 16.35 -8.52
CA ASP A 107 2.40 14.93 -8.76
C ASP A 107 3.70 14.13 -8.65
N ILE A 108 4.76 14.60 -9.33
CA ILE A 108 6.09 13.96 -9.31
C ILE A 108 6.65 13.92 -7.88
N ALA A 109 6.54 15.02 -7.14
CA ALA A 109 7.03 15.08 -5.76
C ALA A 109 6.31 14.08 -4.84
N GLU A 110 4.98 14.00 -4.92
CA GLU A 110 4.18 13.05 -4.15
C GLU A 110 4.58 11.59 -4.45
N ILE A 111 4.74 11.26 -5.73
CA ILE A 111 5.16 9.91 -6.16
C ILE A 111 6.56 9.55 -5.60
N VAL A 112 7.51 10.48 -5.71
CA VAL A 112 8.89 10.26 -5.25
C VAL A 112 8.95 10.12 -3.73
N ASN A 113 8.17 10.93 -3.01
CA ASN A 113 8.11 10.89 -1.54
C ASN A 113 7.31 9.70 -0.99
N GLY A 114 6.44 9.11 -1.82
CA GLY A 114 5.52 8.03 -1.44
C GLY A 114 4.26 8.55 -0.76
N ASN A 115 3.15 7.85 -0.96
CA ASN A 115 1.85 8.27 -0.42
C ASN A 115 1.73 7.84 1.04
N GLU A 116 1.60 8.82 1.93
CA GLU A 116 1.46 8.62 3.38
C GLU A 116 0.01 8.73 3.83
N PHE A 117 -0.38 7.85 4.76
CA PHE A 117 -1.71 7.81 5.36
C PHE A 117 -1.57 7.62 6.87
N VAL A 118 -2.50 8.23 7.61
CA VAL A 118 -2.53 8.19 9.07
C VAL A 118 -3.62 7.23 9.51
N PHE A 119 -3.29 6.34 10.45
CA PHE A 119 -4.27 5.45 11.06
C PHE A 119 -5.18 6.22 12.04
N PRO A 120 -6.47 5.86 12.15
CA PRO A 120 -7.36 6.46 13.14
C PRO A 120 -6.84 6.31 14.59
N PRO A 121 -7.12 7.24 15.52
CA PRO A 121 -6.59 7.21 16.89
C PRO A 121 -6.91 5.92 17.68
N ASN A 122 -8.04 5.28 17.37
CA ASN A 122 -8.52 4.05 18.02
C ASN A 122 -8.20 2.80 17.20
N THR A 123 -7.18 2.85 16.34
CA THR A 123 -6.71 1.68 15.62
C THR A 123 -6.26 0.62 16.63
N PRO A 124 -6.80 -0.61 16.57
CA PRO A 124 -6.43 -1.67 17.49
C PRO A 124 -4.98 -2.11 17.30
N ILE A 125 -4.39 -2.69 18.35
CA ILE A 125 -3.09 -3.37 18.26
C ILE A 125 -3.23 -4.53 17.27
N THR A 126 -2.22 -4.72 16.43
CA THR A 126 -2.21 -5.73 15.39
C THR A 126 -0.79 -6.26 15.15
N ARG A 127 -0.68 -7.43 14.54
CA ARG A 127 0.60 -8.04 14.15
C ARG A 127 0.61 -8.45 12.69
N TYR A 128 -0.47 -9.07 12.23
CA TYR A 128 -0.61 -9.49 10.85
C TYR A 128 -1.34 -8.41 10.07
N ILE A 129 -0.75 -8.00 8.95
CA ILE A 129 -1.32 -6.99 8.07
C ILE A 129 -1.75 -7.65 6.78
N ARG A 130 -2.93 -7.26 6.31
CA ARG A 130 -3.42 -7.56 4.97
C ARG A 130 -3.69 -6.26 4.24
N ILE A 131 -3.04 -6.09 3.10
CA ILE A 131 -3.28 -4.98 2.18
C ILE A 131 -4.21 -5.49 1.10
N LYS A 132 -5.36 -4.84 0.96
CA LYS A 132 -6.39 -5.18 -0.03
C LYS A 132 -6.56 -4.02 -0.99
N VAL A 133 -6.17 -4.23 -2.24
CA VAL A 133 -6.32 -3.26 -3.32
C VAL A 133 -7.67 -3.47 -3.99
N LEU A 134 -8.43 -2.38 -4.09
CA LEU A 134 -9.79 -2.37 -4.62
C LEU A 134 -9.84 -1.86 -6.06
N GLU A 135 -8.99 -0.87 -6.38
CA GLU A 135 -9.01 -0.18 -7.66
C GLU A 135 -7.61 0.35 -8.01
N THR A 136 -7.21 0.23 -9.28
CA THR A 136 -6.06 0.93 -9.86
C THR A 136 -6.52 2.07 -10.75
N TRP A 137 -5.62 3.00 -11.08
CA TRP A 137 -5.97 4.20 -11.84
C TRP A 137 -6.61 3.94 -13.21
N THR A 138 -6.28 2.82 -13.84
CA THR A 138 -6.85 2.40 -15.14
C THR A 138 -7.87 1.28 -15.03
N GLY A 139 -8.14 0.76 -13.82
CA GLY A 139 -8.95 -0.43 -13.61
C GLY A 139 -8.31 -1.74 -14.08
N ALA A 140 -7.03 -1.72 -14.49
CA ALA A 140 -6.29 -2.91 -14.86
C ALA A 140 -6.30 -3.94 -13.73
N ASP A 141 -6.58 -5.20 -14.03
CA ASP A 141 -6.78 -6.30 -13.05
C ASP A 141 -5.47 -6.82 -12.43
N SER A 142 -4.57 -5.92 -12.02
CA SER A 142 -3.30 -6.19 -11.36
C SER A 142 -2.76 -4.87 -10.82
N PHE A 143 -1.90 -4.91 -9.80
CA PHE A 143 -1.30 -3.70 -9.24
C PHE A 143 0.20 -3.81 -9.01
N TYR A 144 0.85 -2.65 -8.85
CA TYR A 144 2.26 -2.50 -8.46
C TYR A 144 2.43 -1.98 -7.03
N ILE A 145 3.42 -2.48 -6.30
CA ILE A 145 3.95 -1.88 -5.06
C ILE A 145 5.48 -1.97 -5.09
N MET A 146 6.15 -0.85 -4.94
CA MET A 146 7.62 -0.82 -4.87
C MET A 146 8.08 -1.03 -3.44
N GLN A 147 7.47 -0.33 -2.50
CA GLN A 147 7.82 -0.44 -1.08
C GLN A 147 6.63 -0.09 -0.20
N VAL A 148 6.60 -0.64 1.01
CA VAL A 148 5.71 -0.19 2.09
C VAL A 148 6.51 0.09 3.36
N ALA A 149 6.00 0.99 4.18
CA ALA A 149 6.53 1.30 5.49
C ALA A 149 5.38 1.56 6.47
N PHE A 150 5.59 1.15 7.72
CA PHE A 150 4.65 1.32 8.82
C PHE A 150 5.38 1.98 9.98
N TRP A 151 4.69 2.85 10.69
CA TRP A 151 5.14 3.45 11.94
C TRP A 151 4.11 3.20 13.02
N GLY A 152 4.55 3.14 14.26
CA GLY A 152 3.72 2.83 15.42
C GLY A 152 4.58 2.75 16.68
N ALA A 153 3.98 2.28 17.76
CA ALA A 153 4.68 1.82 18.95
C ALA A 153 4.44 0.32 19.10
N GLU A 154 5.44 -0.42 19.58
CA GLU A 154 5.26 -1.82 19.93
C GLU A 154 4.35 -1.92 21.16
N ALA A 155 3.57 -2.99 21.28
CA ALA A 155 2.55 -3.11 22.31
C ALA A 155 3.14 -3.10 23.73
N ASP A 156 4.32 -3.70 23.88
CA ASP A 156 5.14 -3.74 25.08
C ASP A 156 5.70 -2.38 25.50
N GLU A 157 5.84 -1.42 24.58
CA GLU A 157 6.22 -0.03 24.91
C GLU A 157 5.03 0.81 25.41
N LEU A 158 3.79 0.32 25.28
CA LEU A 158 2.58 1.04 25.72
C LEU A 158 2.19 0.75 27.17
N ASP A 159 2.77 -0.30 27.75
CA ASP A 159 2.49 -0.77 29.12
C ASP A 159 3.49 -0.19 30.17
N GLU A 160 4.46 0.62 29.74
CA GLU A 160 5.41 1.38 30.59
C GLU A 160 4.91 2.79 30.95
#